data_AF-A0A848MFE9-F1
#
_entry.id   AF-A0A848MFE9-F1
#
_cell.length_a   1.000
_cell.length_b   1.000
_cell.length_c   1.000
_cell.angle_alpha   90.00
_cell.angle_beta   90.00
_cell.angle_gamma   90.00
#
_symmetry.space_group_name_H-M   'P 1'
#
loop_
_entity.id
_entity.type
_entity.pdbx_description
1 polymer ?
#
loop_
_entity_poly.entity_id
_entity_poly.type
_entity_poly.pdbx_seq_one_letter_code
_entity_poly.pdbx_strand_id
1 'polypeptide(L)'
;MTIETEIKSNVLHEGIHQLKEHGVVIGYLKESTAVDKSAIVTPDGKNLGDFCCDHHAVEAAWLHHHNIHQRTERRERIPRSLLVMALMAMMSR
;
A
#
# COMPACT_ATOMS: atom_id res chain seq x y z
N MET A 1 -7.41 5.41 12.57
CA MET A 1 -6.52 4.58 13.41
C MET A 1 -5.11 4.98 13.04
N THR A 2 -4.51 5.88 13.82
CA THR A 2 -3.13 6.36 13.63
C THR A 2 -2.21 5.29 14.18
N ILE A 3 -1.46 4.63 13.30
CA ILE A 3 -0.48 3.62 13.69
C ILE A 3 0.76 4.38 14.20
N GLU A 4 0.86 4.55 15.52
CA GLU A 4 2.04 5.09 16.20
C GLU A 4 3.03 3.97 16.50
N THR A 5 3.66 3.40 15.47
CA THR A 5 4.86 2.57 15.64
C THR A 5 6.09 3.38 15.22
N GLU A 6 7.09 3.41 16.11
CA GLU A 6 8.33 4.18 15.92
C GLU A 6 9.21 3.50 14.85
N ILE A 7 8.96 3.80 13.57
CA ILE A 7 9.74 3.28 12.45
C ILE A 7 11.04 4.08 12.36
N LYS A 8 12.14 3.47 12.79
CA LYS A 8 13.48 4.08 12.75
C LYS A 8 14.10 3.89 11.37
N SER A 9 14.19 5.00 10.64
CA SER A 9 14.88 5.07 9.34
C SER A 9 16.38 5.25 9.56
N ASN A 10 17.17 4.22 9.21
CA ASN A 10 18.62 4.34 9.13
C ASN A 10 19.03 4.44 7.66
N VAL A 11 19.77 5.49 7.30
CA VAL A 11 20.35 5.62 5.97
C VAL A 11 21.45 4.57 5.83
N LEU A 12 21.24 3.58 4.97
CA LEU A 12 22.24 2.55 4.65
C LEU A 12 23.16 3.00 3.51
N HIS A 13 22.59 3.75 2.57
CA HIS A 13 23.24 4.32 1.40
C HIS A 13 22.43 5.55 0.97
N GLU A 14 23.02 6.47 0.19
CA GLU A 14 22.28 7.60 -0.36
C GLU A 14 21.01 7.13 -1.10
N GLY A 15 19.85 7.66 -0.69
CA GLY A 15 18.54 7.29 -1.22
C GLY A 15 17.96 5.94 -0.75
N ILE A 16 18.63 5.23 0.19
CA ILE A 16 18.14 3.95 0.75
C ILE A 16 17.98 4.04 2.26
N HIS A 17 16.73 3.90 2.71
CA HIS A 17 16.32 3.94 4.10
C HIS A 17 15.89 2.55 4.59
N GLN A 18 16.52 2.07 5.65
CA GLN A 18 16.10 0.83 6.30
C GLN A 18 14.89 1.07 7.20
N LEU A 19 13.83 0.30 7.02
CA LEU A 19 12.65 0.32 7.89
C LEU A 19 12.78 -0.77 8.96
N LYS A 20 12.69 -0.37 10.23
CA LYS A 20 12.69 -1.29 11.37
C LYS A 20 11.44 -1.12 12.22
N GLU A 21 10.88 -2.24 12.65
CA GLU A 21 9.84 -2.32 13.67
C GLU A 21 10.35 -3.20 14.82
N HIS A 22 10.34 -2.68 16.05
CA HIS A 22 10.84 -3.38 17.24
C HIS A 22 12.25 -4.00 17.08
N GLY A 23 13.12 -3.38 16.28
CA GLY A 23 14.48 -3.86 15.99
C GLY A 23 14.57 -4.88 14.85
N VAL A 24 13.46 -5.37 14.33
CA VAL A 24 13.37 -6.26 13.16
C VAL A 24 13.29 -5.44 11.89
N VAL A 25 14.06 -5.80 10.87
CA VAL A 25 14.00 -5.14 9.56
C VAL A 25 12.75 -5.61 8.82
N ILE A 26 11.87 -4.68 8.49
CA ILE A 26 10.60 -4.97 7.80
C ILE A 26 10.64 -4.59 6.31
N GLY A 27 11.63 -3.80 5.89
CA GLY A 27 11.84 -3.45 4.49
C GLY A 27 12.90 -2.37 4.31
N TYR A 28 13.10 -1.99 3.04
CA TYR A 28 14.01 -0.96 2.59
C TYR A 28 13.27 -0.03 1.64
N LEU A 29 13.22 1.25 1.98
CA LEU A 29 12.67 2.29 1.14
C LEU A 29 13.78 2.84 0.26
N LYS A 30 13.53 2.89 -1.04
CA LYS A 30 14.43 3.40 -2.06
C LYS A 30 13.72 4.49 -2.85
N GLU A 31 14.44 5.54 -3.20
CA GLU A 31 13.95 6.51 -4.18
C GLU A 31 13.65 5.82 -5.52
N SER A 32 12.41 5.95 -6.01
CA SER A 32 12.02 5.32 -7.28
C SER A 32 12.60 6.10 -8.45
N THR A 33 12.80 5.42 -9.57
CA THR A 33 13.18 6.08 -10.84
C THR A 33 12.04 6.90 -11.43
N ALA A 34 10.81 6.70 -10.95
CA ALA A 34 9.66 7.52 -11.33
C ALA A 34 9.56 8.75 -10.43
N VAL A 35 9.33 9.91 -11.05
CA VAL A 35 9.19 11.21 -10.36
C VAL A 35 8.14 11.10 -9.25
N ASP A 36 8.49 11.57 -8.05
CA ASP A 36 7.66 11.60 -6.84
C ASP A 36 7.14 10.22 -6.40
N LYS A 37 7.91 9.15 -6.61
CA LYS A 37 7.57 7.82 -6.12
C LYS A 37 8.63 7.23 -5.21
N SER A 38 8.16 6.44 -4.27
CA SER A 38 8.99 5.69 -3.33
C SER A 38 8.80 4.21 -3.58
N ALA A 39 9.90 3.50 -3.82
CA ALA A 39 9.90 2.05 -3.99
C ALA A 39 10.19 1.38 -2.66
N ILE A 40 9.54 0.24 -2.40
CA ILE A 40 9.81 -0.56 -1.20
C ILE A 40 10.26 -1.97 -1.59
N VAL A 41 11.35 -2.41 -0.97
CA VAL A 41 11.91 -3.75 -1.13
C VAL A 41 11.85 -4.45 0.22
N THR A 42 11.37 -5.69 0.24
CA THR A 42 11.29 -6.50 1.46
C THR A 42 12.68 -7.03 1.86
N PRO A 43 12.84 -7.54 3.10
CA PRO A 43 14.10 -8.15 3.55
C PRO A 43 14.56 -9.34 2.71
N ASP A 44 13.62 -10.08 2.11
CA ASP A 44 13.86 -11.18 1.17
C ASP A 44 14.16 -10.72 -0.27
N GLY A 45 14.23 -9.41 -0.53
CA GLY A 45 14.60 -8.85 -1.82
C GLY A 45 13.44 -8.73 -2.83
N LYS A 46 12.19 -8.92 -2.38
CA LYS A 46 11.00 -8.76 -3.22
C LYS A 46 10.62 -7.28 -3.31
N ASN A 47 10.40 -6.79 -4.52
CA ASN A 47 9.86 -5.44 -4.74
C ASN A 47 8.33 -5.46 -4.54
N LEU A 48 7.79 -4.64 -3.61
CA LEU A 48 6.33 -4.52 -3.44
C LEU A 48 5.71 -3.48 -4.37
N GLY A 49 6.53 -2.71 -5.09
CA GLY A 49 6.10 -1.73 -6.08
C GLY A 49 6.48 -0.30 -5.73
N ASP A 50 6.02 0.62 -6.59
CA ASP A 50 6.19 2.05 -6.44
C ASP A 50 4.93 2.68 -5.85
N PHE A 51 5.12 3.53 -4.84
CA PHE A 51 4.04 4.24 -4.14
C PHE A 51 4.16 5.74 -4.38
N CYS A 52 3.03 6.45 -4.28
CA CYS A 52 2.97 7.90 -4.51
C CYS A 52 3.60 8.76 -3.40
N CYS A 53 3.95 8.17 -2.25
CA CYS A 53 4.69 8.83 -1.18
C CYS A 53 5.30 7.79 -0.23
N ASP A 54 6.24 8.23 0.61
CA ASP A 54 6.90 7.39 1.62
C ASP A 54 5.90 6.76 2.58
N HIS A 55 4.84 7.49 2.96
CA HIS A 55 3.85 6.99 3.91
C HIS A 55 3.18 5.70 3.42
N HIS A 56 2.69 5.67 2.18
CA HIS A 56 2.07 4.48 1.60
C HIS A 56 3.09 3.36 1.36
N ALA A 57 4.34 3.68 1.05
CA ALA A 57 5.42 2.68 0.91
C ALA A 57 5.73 2.00 2.25
N VAL A 58 5.82 2.78 3.32
CA VAL A 58 6.05 2.30 4.68
C VAL A 58 4.86 1.47 5.18
N GLU A 59 3.63 1.94 4.94
CA GLU A 59 2.41 1.19 5.27
C GLU A 59 2.38 -0.17 4.54
N ALA A 60 2.72 -0.19 3.24
CA ALA A 60 2.79 -1.43 2.47
C ALA A 60 3.85 -2.40 3.00
N ALA A 61 5.02 -1.90 3.43
CA ALA A 61 6.05 -2.70 4.07
C ALA A 61 5.53 -3.37 5.36
N TRP A 62 4.85 -2.58 6.20
CA TRP A 62 4.27 -3.04 7.45
C TRP A 62 3.17 -4.08 7.22
N LEU A 63 2.23 -3.80 6.31
CA LEU A 63 1.17 -4.73 5.93
C LEU A 63 1.72 -6.05 5.40
N HIS A 64 2.75 -6.00 4.56
CA HIS A 64 3.41 -7.20 4.05
C HIS A 64 4.10 -7.98 5.18
N HIS A 65 4.79 -7.31 6.11
CA HIS A 65 5.47 -7.95 7.24
C HIS A 65 4.49 -8.69 8.16
N HIS A 66 3.31 -8.11 8.42
CA HIS A 66 2.26 -8.72 9.24
C HIS A 66 1.34 -9.68 8.45
N ASN A 67 1.64 -9.92 7.18
CA ASN A 67 0.81 -10.71 6.26
C ASN A 67 -0.65 -10.24 6.19
N ILE A 68 -0.86 -8.94 6.34
CA ILE A 68 -2.16 -8.28 6.24
C ILE A 68 -2.34 -7.89 4.78
N HIS A 69 -3.16 -8.65 4.07
CA HIS A 69 -3.61 -8.21 2.76
C HIS A 69 -4.57 -7.05 2.96
N GLN A 70 -4.19 -5.85 2.50
CA GLN A 70 -5.17 -4.78 2.28
C GLN A 70 -6.25 -5.41 1.39
N ARG A 71 -7.44 -5.66 1.97
CA ARG A 71 -8.66 -5.82 1.18
C ARG A 71 -8.75 -4.50 0.43
N THR A 72 -8.19 -4.43 -0.76
CA THR A 72 -8.63 -3.45 -1.75
C THR A 72 -10.13 -3.64 -1.76
N GLU A 73 -10.87 -2.64 -1.27
CA GLU A 73 -12.28 -2.53 -1.56
C GLU A 73 -12.34 -2.58 -3.07
N ARG A 74 -12.58 -3.79 -3.59
CA ARG A 74 -12.79 -4.03 -5.00
C ARG A 74 -14.06 -3.27 -5.23
N ARG A 75 -13.93 -2.03 -5.69
CA ARG A 75 -15.03 -1.13 -5.99
C ARG A 75 -16.00 -1.97 -6.80
N GLU A 76 -17.05 -2.46 -6.15
CA GLU A 76 -17.95 -3.42 -6.76
C GLU A 76 -18.58 -2.62 -7.89
N ARG A 77 -18.12 -2.90 -9.10
CA ARG A 77 -18.55 -2.17 -10.28
C ARG A 77 -19.98 -2.64 -10.47
N ILE A 78 -20.93 -1.92 -9.87
CA ILE A 78 -22.35 -2.26 -9.92
C ILE A 78 -22.66 -2.47 -11.39
N PRO A 79 -22.96 -3.71 -11.82
CA PRO A 79 -23.18 -3.98 -13.23
C PRO A 79 -24.34 -3.11 -13.68
N ARG A 80 -24.16 -2.40 -14.80
CA ARG A 80 -25.16 -1.45 -15.32
C ARG A 80 -26.55 -2.09 -15.47
N SER A 81 -26.61 -3.42 -15.65
CA SER A 81 -27.85 -4.19 -15.66
C SER A 81 -28.66 -4.08 -14.36
N LEU A 82 -28.03 -4.00 -13.19
CA LEU A 82 -28.74 -3.81 -11.92
C LEU A 82 -29.35 -2.42 -11.81
N LEU A 83 -28.66 -1.39 -12.33
CA LEU A 83 -29.22 -0.03 -12.41
C LEU A 83 -30.43 0.03 -13.36
N VAL A 84 -30.35 -0.65 -14.52
CA VAL A 84 -31.45 -0.72 -15.49
C VAL A 84 -32.65 -1.47 -14.93
N MET A 85 -32.45 -2.59 -14.23
CA MET A 85 -33.54 -3.32 -13.57
C MET A 85 -34.21 -2.48 -12.48
N ALA A 86 -33.43 -1.76 -11.66
CA ALA A 86 -33.97 -0.87 -10.65
C ALA A 86 -34.82 0.25 -11.26
N LEU A 87 -34.38 0.83 -12.37
CA LEU A 87 -35.14 1.84 -13.12
C LEU A 87 -36.44 1.27 -13.70
N MET A 88 -36.39 0.08 -14.32
CA MET A 88 -37.58 -0.57 -14.85
C MET A 88 -38.58 -0.94 -13.75
N ALA A 89 -38.11 -1.38 -12.58
CA ALA A 89 -38.97 -1.67 -11.43
C ALA A 89 -39.66 -0.42 -10.88
N MET A 90 -39.00 0.75 -10.94
CA MET A 90 -39.63 2.04 -10.56
C MET A 90 -40.65 2.52 -11.59
N MET A 91 -40.43 2.26 -12.88
CA MET A 91 -41.36 2.63 -13.96
C MET A 91 -42.55 1.67 -14.11
N SER A 92 -42.49 0.50 -13.48
CA SER A 92 -43.53 -0.54 -13.52
C SER A 92 -44.61 -0.37 -12.41
N ARG A 93 -44.70 0.80 -11.78
CA ARG A 93 -45.75 1.16 -10.82
C ARG A 93 -46.67 2.23 -11.38
#